data_AF-A0A9P6R2U4-F1
#
_entry.id   AF-A0A9P6R2U4-F1
#
_cell.length_a   1.000
_cell.length_b   1.000
_cell.length_c   1.000
_cell.angle_alpha   90.00
_cell.angle_beta   90.00
_cell.angle_gamma   90.00
#
_symmetry.space_group_name_H-M   'P 1'
#
loop_
_entity.id
_entity.type
_entity.pdbx_description
1 polymer ?
#
loop_
_entity_poly.entity_id
_entity_poly.type
_entity_poly.pdbx_seq_one_letter_code
_entity_poly.pdbx_strand_id
1 'polypeptide(L)'
;MNQDWDYDQGPLVLRTTPLMRLKTLHVPTMPRPDLSSVLLSLLQHCPSLEQLHLPFLDKIAEGLEPIIESLAVLCPQISGLTFRFGCLGEYLMRIIEGSVALSFVHAIEHDWVCTNLREITIPVWITPDGRSPKYVTHNPPIRRTWTKDDLQHWEDLGRFYTQIGALTRLEVLNLKAIGQPNPAEPDCFLSQYETCLPGLLALEDPTTNDLRIGHLSKLAALINLRELRGSFVWTNVEASARLGEREVEWFVNHLPALRSATFVSHESFRASSNQGTPSRIEGLCRLLESRRPGLQIRFFEMSEEWIVDQEGQDE
;
A
#
# COMPACT_ATOMS: atom_id res chain seq x y z
N MET A 1 5.25 -39.78 1.67
CA MET A 1 6.60 -40.33 1.51
C MET A 1 7.56 -39.14 1.59
N ASN A 2 8.43 -39.07 2.60
CA ASN A 2 9.45 -38.02 2.69
C ASN A 2 10.47 -38.27 1.59
N GLN A 3 10.36 -37.50 0.51
CA GLN A 3 11.37 -37.45 -0.54
C GLN A 3 12.51 -36.61 0.02
N ASP A 4 13.63 -37.24 0.39
CA ASP A 4 14.86 -36.51 0.72
C ASP A 4 15.39 -35.89 -0.59
N TRP A 5 15.33 -34.56 -0.70
CA TRP A 5 15.63 -33.83 -1.94
C TRP A 5 17.13 -33.74 -2.29
N ASP A 6 18.02 -34.25 -1.43
CA ASP A 6 19.46 -33.96 -1.49
C ASP A 6 20.38 -35.19 -1.72
N TYR A 7 19.85 -36.35 -2.11
CA TYR A 7 20.61 -37.61 -2.17
C TYR A 7 21.86 -37.58 -3.09
N ASP A 8 21.94 -36.63 -4.03
CA ASP A 8 22.99 -36.58 -5.05
C ASP A 8 24.04 -35.47 -4.81
N GLN A 9 23.89 -34.61 -3.80
CA GLN A 9 24.80 -33.45 -3.59
C GLN A 9 25.95 -33.70 -2.61
N GLY A 10 26.08 -34.93 -2.11
CA GLY A 10 27.07 -35.27 -1.09
C GLY A 10 26.67 -34.79 0.31
N PRO A 11 27.57 -34.92 1.31
CA PRO A 11 27.25 -34.52 2.67
C PRO A 11 26.97 -33.02 2.75
N LEU A 12 25.85 -32.65 3.36
CA LEU A 12 25.55 -31.25 3.68
C LEU A 12 26.65 -30.69 4.60
N VAL A 13 27.32 -29.63 4.15
CA VAL A 13 28.36 -28.95 4.93
C VAL A 13 27.84 -27.58 5.35
N LEU A 14 27.95 -27.28 6.65
CA LEU A 14 27.60 -25.96 7.16
C LEU A 14 28.50 -24.90 6.52
N ARG A 15 27.87 -23.91 5.88
CA ARG A 15 28.58 -22.82 5.24
C ARG A 15 29.15 -21.87 6.30
N THR A 16 30.41 -21.47 6.13
CA THR A 16 31.10 -20.53 7.06
C THR A 16 31.36 -19.15 6.44
N THR A 17 31.21 -19.00 5.12
CA THR A 17 31.52 -17.75 4.41
C THR A 17 30.26 -16.97 4.02
N PRO A 18 30.25 -15.63 4.05
CA PRO A 18 29.10 -14.84 3.58
C PRO A 18 28.88 -14.96 2.07
N LEU A 19 27.63 -14.85 1.62
CA LEU A 19 27.18 -14.77 0.23
C LEU A 19 27.19 -13.31 -0.25
N MET A 20 28.38 -12.74 -0.42
CA MET A 20 28.56 -11.31 -0.76
C MET A 20 27.92 -10.84 -2.08
N ARG A 21 27.49 -11.78 -2.93
CA ARG A 21 26.88 -11.50 -4.24
C ARG A 21 25.39 -11.82 -4.30
N LEU A 22 24.80 -12.38 -3.24
CA LEU A 22 23.38 -12.69 -3.21
C LEU A 22 22.60 -11.38 -3.06
N LYS A 23 21.78 -11.06 -4.07
CA LYS A 23 20.95 -9.86 -4.11
C LYS A 23 19.48 -10.14 -3.80
N THR A 24 18.98 -11.29 -4.22
CA THR A 24 17.59 -11.70 -4.03
C THR A 24 17.56 -13.06 -3.35
N LEU A 25 16.73 -13.20 -2.31
CA LEU A 25 16.51 -14.46 -1.60
C LEU A 25 15.01 -14.77 -1.57
N HIS A 26 14.64 -15.94 -2.09
CA HIS A 26 13.30 -16.49 -1.95
C HIS A 26 13.36 -17.65 -0.97
N VAL A 27 12.67 -17.52 0.16
CA VAL A 27 12.57 -18.60 1.14
C VAL A 27 11.29 -19.37 0.82
N PRO A 28 11.36 -20.68 0.52
CA PRO A 28 10.16 -21.46 0.25
C PRO A 28 9.33 -21.68 1.52
N THR A 29 8.10 -22.16 1.36
CA THR A 29 7.27 -22.65 2.45
C THR A 29 8.02 -23.68 3.27
N MET A 30 8.26 -23.40 4.55
CA MET A 30 8.86 -24.37 5.46
C MET A 30 7.83 -24.85 6.50
N PRO A 31 7.62 -26.17 6.66
CA PRO A 31 6.62 -26.71 7.57
C PRO A 31 7.01 -26.64 9.06
N ARG A 32 8.04 -25.88 9.44
CA ARG A 32 8.66 -25.95 10.77
C ARG A 32 8.51 -24.66 11.60
N PRO A 33 8.36 -24.78 12.94
CA PRO A 33 8.11 -23.66 13.85
C PRO A 33 9.32 -22.78 14.18
N ASP A 34 10.55 -23.17 13.81
CA ASP A 34 11.77 -22.39 14.12
C ASP A 34 12.30 -21.59 12.92
N LEU A 35 11.40 -20.97 12.17
CA LEU A 35 11.75 -20.18 11.00
C LEU A 35 12.59 -18.94 11.38
N SER A 36 12.43 -18.42 12.60
CA SER A 36 13.17 -17.25 13.10
C SER A 36 14.68 -17.49 13.20
N SER A 37 15.12 -18.60 13.80
CA SER A 37 16.55 -18.91 13.92
C SER A 37 17.21 -19.15 12.55
N VAL A 38 16.47 -19.77 11.64
CA VAL A 38 16.92 -20.03 10.27
C VAL A 38 17.07 -18.72 9.50
N LEU A 39 16.09 -17.82 9.60
CA LEU A 39 16.15 -16.51 8.95
C LEU A 39 17.31 -15.68 9.51
N LEU A 40 17.46 -15.60 10.83
CA LEU A 40 18.60 -14.90 11.45
C LEU A 40 19.94 -15.42 10.92
N SER A 41 20.10 -16.74 10.86
CA SER A 41 21.30 -17.37 10.31
C SER A 41 21.51 -17.01 8.84
N LEU A 42 20.45 -17.05 8.02
CA LEU A 42 20.52 -16.66 6.61
C LEU A 42 20.95 -15.20 6.44
N LEU A 43 20.38 -14.29 7.22
CA LEU A 43 20.68 -12.85 7.14
C LEU A 43 22.13 -12.54 7.49
N GLN A 44 22.70 -13.23 8.49
CA GLN A 44 24.14 -13.12 8.82
C GLN A 44 25.04 -13.49 7.64
N HIS A 45 24.59 -14.39 6.77
CA HIS A 45 25.33 -14.79 5.59
C HIS A 45 25.02 -13.93 4.36
N CYS A 46 24.05 -13.01 4.37
CA CYS A 46 23.60 -12.29 3.18
C CYS A 46 23.69 -10.75 3.33
N PRO A 47 24.88 -10.17 3.57
CA PRO A 47 24.99 -8.73 3.85
C PRO A 47 24.69 -7.82 2.65
N SER A 48 24.74 -8.35 1.43
CA SER A 48 24.49 -7.63 0.18
C SER A 48 23.04 -7.73 -0.30
N LEU A 49 22.14 -8.30 0.51
CA LEU A 49 20.78 -8.59 0.12
C LEU A 49 19.99 -7.30 -0.15
N GLU A 50 19.36 -7.25 -1.31
CA GLU A 50 18.53 -6.13 -1.78
C GLU A 50 17.04 -6.48 -1.76
N GLN A 51 16.70 -7.76 -1.96
CA GLN A 51 15.34 -8.27 -2.04
C GLN A 51 15.19 -9.56 -1.22
N LEU A 52 14.15 -9.64 -0.40
CA LEU A 52 13.84 -10.83 0.39
C LEU A 52 12.35 -11.16 0.30
N HIS A 53 12.05 -12.38 -0.17
CA HIS A 53 10.70 -12.90 -0.36
C HIS A 53 10.43 -14.01 0.64
N LEU A 54 9.41 -13.81 1.49
CA LEU A 54 9.08 -14.66 2.63
C LEU A 54 7.58 -14.99 2.64
N PRO A 55 7.15 -16.01 1.89
CA PRO A 55 5.74 -16.26 1.61
C PRO A 55 4.92 -16.77 2.81
N PHE A 56 5.52 -17.13 3.95
CA PHE A 56 4.78 -17.66 5.11
C PHE A 56 5.32 -17.15 6.44
N LEU A 57 5.65 -15.85 6.53
CA LEU A 57 5.94 -15.26 7.84
C LEU A 57 4.75 -15.32 8.79
N ASP A 58 3.58 -15.66 8.25
CA ASP A 58 2.32 -15.55 8.93
C ASP A 58 2.05 -16.59 10.00
N LYS A 59 2.80 -17.68 9.93
CA LYS A 59 2.75 -18.76 10.93
C LYS A 59 3.71 -18.52 12.08
N ILE A 60 4.54 -17.47 12.03
CA ILE A 60 5.47 -17.11 13.10
C ILE A 60 4.79 -16.07 13.98
N ALA A 61 4.09 -16.54 15.01
CA ALA A 61 3.45 -15.61 15.95
C ALA A 61 4.47 -14.90 16.86
N GLU A 62 5.61 -15.54 17.13
CA GLU A 62 6.63 -15.09 18.08
C GLU A 62 8.02 -15.07 17.42
N GLY A 63 8.79 -13.99 17.62
CA GLY A 63 10.18 -13.92 17.17
C GLY A 63 10.39 -13.25 15.81
N LEU A 64 9.42 -12.46 15.33
CA LEU A 64 9.60 -11.61 14.14
C LEU A 64 10.52 -10.42 14.41
N GLU A 65 10.45 -9.82 15.60
CA GLU A 65 11.19 -8.59 15.90
C GLU A 65 12.71 -8.77 15.77
N PRO A 66 13.32 -9.86 16.29
CA PRO A 66 14.74 -10.09 16.12
C PRO A 66 15.17 -10.20 14.65
N ILE A 67 14.31 -10.77 13.80
CA ILE A 67 14.59 -10.93 12.35
C ILE A 67 14.61 -9.55 11.69
N ILE A 68 13.62 -8.74 12.00
CA ILE A 68 13.48 -7.36 11.55
C ILE A 68 14.71 -6.55 11.99
N GLU A 69 15.01 -6.49 13.28
CA GLU A 69 16.18 -5.75 13.78
C GLU A 69 17.47 -6.22 13.09
N SER A 70 17.59 -7.52 12.86
CA SER A 70 18.71 -8.10 12.13
C SER A 70 18.72 -7.72 10.64
N LEU A 71 17.58 -7.59 9.96
CA LEU A 71 17.51 -7.10 8.58
C LEU A 71 18.08 -5.68 8.46
N ALA A 72 17.65 -4.79 9.35
CA ALA A 72 18.11 -3.39 9.34
C ALA A 72 19.62 -3.28 9.59
N VAL A 73 20.16 -4.12 10.46
CA VAL A 73 21.59 -4.10 10.84
C VAL A 73 22.46 -4.85 9.83
N LEU A 74 22.04 -6.04 9.40
CA LEU A 74 22.86 -6.96 8.61
C LEU A 74 22.71 -6.74 7.10
N CYS A 75 21.56 -6.22 6.64
CA CYS A 75 21.24 -6.07 5.23
C CYS A 75 20.89 -4.60 4.89
N PRO A 76 21.82 -3.65 5.04
CA PRO A 76 21.54 -2.21 4.87
C PRO A 76 21.19 -1.80 3.42
N GLN A 77 21.36 -2.70 2.45
CA GLN A 77 20.99 -2.48 1.05
C GLN A 77 19.57 -2.94 0.71
N ILE A 78 18.83 -3.46 1.70
CA ILE A 78 17.49 -3.97 1.43
C ILE A 78 16.59 -2.84 0.91
N SER A 79 15.95 -3.12 -0.21
CA SER A 79 15.17 -2.15 -0.97
C SER A 79 13.81 -2.68 -1.40
N GLY A 80 13.61 -4.01 -1.34
CA GLY A 80 12.32 -4.65 -1.54
C GLY A 80 12.11 -5.82 -0.58
N LEU A 81 10.89 -5.91 -0.04
CA LEU A 81 10.43 -6.97 0.85
C LEU A 81 9.06 -7.46 0.37
N THR A 82 8.79 -8.77 0.49
CA THR A 82 7.52 -9.35 0.03
C THR A 82 7.10 -10.53 0.90
N PHE A 83 5.83 -10.57 1.37
CA PHE A 83 5.25 -11.72 2.10
C PHE A 83 3.86 -12.10 1.55
N ARG A 84 3.38 -13.33 1.84
CA ARG A 84 2.06 -13.87 1.46
C ARG A 84 1.18 -14.00 2.72
N PHE A 85 -0.04 -13.47 2.65
CA PHE A 85 -1.20 -13.52 3.59
C PHE A 85 -0.99 -13.53 5.13
N GLY A 86 -1.75 -12.72 5.87
CA GLY A 86 -2.51 -13.13 7.06
C GLY A 86 -1.99 -12.91 8.50
N CYS A 87 -0.81 -12.35 8.76
CA CYS A 87 -0.27 -12.29 10.15
C CYS A 87 0.15 -10.96 10.76
N LEU A 88 -0.29 -10.82 12.01
CA LEU A 88 0.11 -9.94 13.10
C LEU A 88 0.37 -8.47 12.76
N GLY A 89 -0.70 -7.70 12.89
CA GLY A 89 -0.74 -6.24 12.76
C GLY A 89 0.01 -5.45 13.84
N GLU A 90 0.86 -6.07 14.65
CA GLU A 90 1.64 -5.39 15.70
C GLU A 90 3.16 -5.37 15.41
N TYR A 91 3.73 -6.37 14.71
CA TYR A 91 5.18 -6.50 14.60
C TYR A 91 5.78 -6.12 13.23
N LEU A 92 4.95 -6.09 12.19
CA LEU A 92 5.33 -5.57 10.85
C LEU A 92 5.56 -4.04 10.84
N MET A 93 5.27 -3.37 11.96
CA MET A 93 5.47 -1.93 12.13
C MET A 93 6.92 -1.46 12.11
N ARG A 94 7.91 -2.37 12.14
CA ARG A 94 9.32 -1.96 12.08
C ARG A 94 10.01 -2.13 10.73
N ILE A 95 9.63 -3.05 9.82
CA ILE A 95 10.29 -3.19 8.50
C ILE A 95 9.34 -3.68 7.39
N ILE A 96 8.51 -2.80 6.82
CA ILE A 96 8.17 -2.88 5.37
C ILE A 96 7.52 -4.21 4.90
N GLU A 97 6.18 -4.22 4.95
CA GLU A 97 5.26 -4.68 3.89
C GLU A 97 4.74 -6.11 3.78
N GLY A 98 3.62 -6.35 4.48
CA GLY A 98 2.45 -7.02 3.89
C GLY A 98 2.33 -8.48 4.27
N SER A 99 1.49 -8.83 5.23
CA SER A 99 0.09 -9.12 4.88
C SER A 99 -0.84 -9.26 6.09
N VAL A 100 -0.69 -8.40 7.11
CA VAL A 100 -1.87 -7.88 7.81
C VAL A 100 -2.08 -6.47 7.30
N ALA A 101 -3.32 -6.13 6.99
CA ALA A 101 -3.59 -4.74 6.67
C ALA A 101 -3.17 -3.89 7.85
N LEU A 102 -2.36 -2.89 7.57
CA LEU A 102 -1.82 -2.00 8.57
C LEU A 102 -3.00 -1.24 9.16
N SER A 103 -3.22 -1.36 10.47
CA SER A 103 -4.03 -0.37 11.16
C SER A 103 -3.28 0.95 11.08
N PHE A 104 -3.93 2.02 10.63
CA PHE A 104 -3.28 3.34 10.58
C PHE A 104 -2.74 3.74 11.96
N VAL A 105 -3.39 3.34 13.06
CA VAL A 105 -3.00 3.69 14.44
C VAL A 105 -1.59 3.19 14.71
N HIS A 106 -1.32 1.95 14.31
CA HIS A 106 0.01 1.38 14.42
C HIS A 106 0.94 2.08 13.43
N ALA A 107 0.51 2.27 12.17
CA ALA A 107 1.30 2.90 11.10
C ALA A 107 1.94 4.24 11.48
N ILE A 108 1.31 4.97 12.39
CA ILE A 108 1.68 6.32 12.81
C ILE A 108 2.25 6.40 14.23
N GLU A 109 2.29 5.30 14.97
CA GLU A 109 2.73 5.29 16.38
C GLU A 109 4.20 5.69 16.50
N HIS A 110 5.02 5.32 15.52
CA HIS A 110 6.43 5.63 15.45
C HIS A 110 6.80 6.16 14.07
N ASP A 111 7.86 6.95 14.01
CA ASP A 111 8.43 7.42 12.75
C ASP A 111 9.06 6.25 11.98
N TRP A 112 8.85 6.20 10.67
CA TRP A 112 9.45 5.19 9.80
C TRP A 112 10.96 5.35 9.70
N VAL A 113 11.69 4.33 10.16
CA VAL A 113 13.16 4.31 10.15
C VAL A 113 13.75 3.99 8.76
N CYS A 114 13.02 3.23 7.96
CA CYS A 114 13.47 2.82 6.62
C CYS A 114 13.07 3.86 5.56
N THR A 115 13.82 4.96 5.48
CA THR A 115 13.52 6.08 4.57
C THR A 115 14.09 5.91 3.15
N ASN A 116 14.88 4.87 2.92
CA ASN A 116 15.56 4.62 1.65
C ASN A 116 14.78 3.73 0.67
N LEU A 117 13.51 3.46 0.97
CA LEU A 117 12.67 2.59 0.16
C LEU A 117 12.44 3.17 -1.23
N ARG A 118 12.43 2.29 -2.23
CA ARG A 118 12.12 2.63 -3.62
C ARG A 118 10.75 2.12 -4.04
N GLU A 119 10.26 1.05 -3.42
CA GLU A 119 8.94 0.50 -3.69
C GLU A 119 8.27 0.20 -2.37
N ILE A 120 6.98 0.56 -2.29
CA ILE A 120 6.14 0.31 -1.12
C ILE A 120 4.73 -0.12 -1.62
N THR A 121 4.37 -1.40 -1.47
CA THR A 121 2.99 -1.89 -1.43
C THR A 121 2.42 -2.11 0.00
N ILE A 122 1.50 -1.23 0.44
CA ILE A 122 0.86 -1.34 1.77
C ILE A 122 -0.64 -1.63 1.65
N PRO A 123 -1.12 -2.79 2.12
CA PRO A 123 -2.52 -2.96 2.46
C PRO A 123 -2.87 -2.24 3.77
N VAL A 124 -3.95 -1.45 3.81
CA VAL A 124 -4.29 -0.59 4.96
C VAL A 124 -5.76 -0.77 5.35
N TRP A 125 -6.00 -1.01 6.64
CA TRP A 125 -7.34 -0.87 7.22
C TRP A 125 -7.57 0.62 7.48
N ILE A 126 -8.45 1.23 6.67
CA ILE A 126 -8.75 2.66 6.85
C ILE A 126 -9.41 2.86 8.21
N THR A 127 -10.35 1.99 8.59
CA THR A 127 -11.03 2.01 9.88
C THR A 127 -10.84 0.66 10.59
N PRO A 128 -10.95 0.61 11.94
CA PRO A 128 -10.83 -0.64 12.68
C PRO A 128 -11.87 -1.71 12.29
N ASP A 129 -13.05 -1.29 11.84
CA ASP A 129 -14.12 -2.17 11.37
C ASP A 129 -14.07 -2.41 9.85
N GLY A 130 -13.06 -1.89 9.16
CA GLY A 130 -12.89 -2.04 7.73
C GLY A 130 -14.01 -1.42 6.88
N ARG A 131 -14.79 -0.50 7.43
CA ARG A 131 -15.83 0.24 6.70
C ARG A 131 -15.30 1.58 6.22
N SER A 132 -15.97 2.20 5.26
CA SER A 132 -15.68 3.59 4.91
C SER A 132 -15.89 4.49 6.13
N PRO A 133 -14.99 5.46 6.39
CA PRO A 133 -15.23 6.43 7.45
C PRO A 133 -16.54 7.18 7.20
N LYS A 134 -17.36 7.34 8.25
CA LYS A 134 -18.72 7.92 8.15
C LYS A 134 -18.69 9.31 7.51
N TYR A 135 -17.67 10.10 7.79
CA TYR A 135 -17.53 11.44 7.25
C TYR A 135 -17.32 11.51 5.73
N VAL A 136 -16.96 10.40 5.07
CA VAL A 136 -16.83 10.31 3.60
C VAL A 136 -18.19 10.14 2.91
N THR A 137 -19.20 9.63 3.64
CA THR A 137 -20.53 9.34 3.08
C THR A 137 -21.40 10.59 2.87
N HIS A 138 -21.05 11.71 3.49
CA HIS A 138 -21.79 12.96 3.33
C HIS A 138 -21.40 13.67 2.02
N ASN A 139 -22.40 14.13 1.26
CA ASN A 139 -22.20 14.91 0.04
C ASN A 139 -22.75 16.34 0.20
N PRO A 140 -21.88 17.38 0.25
CA PRO A 140 -20.43 17.32 0.39
C PRO A 140 -20.00 16.96 1.83
N PRO A 141 -18.77 16.47 2.02
CA PRO A 141 -18.23 16.21 3.36
C PRO A 141 -17.96 17.55 4.06
N ILE A 142 -18.74 17.87 5.10
CA ILE A 142 -18.64 19.13 5.84
C ILE A 142 -17.93 18.87 7.17
N ARG A 143 -16.72 19.42 7.35
CA ARG A 143 -15.92 19.22 8.58
C ARG A 143 -16.65 19.63 9.86
N ARG A 144 -17.63 20.53 9.79
CA ARG A 144 -18.44 20.96 10.94
C ARG A 144 -19.41 19.89 11.47
N THR A 145 -19.74 18.88 10.68
CA THR A 145 -20.64 17.78 11.09
C THR A 145 -19.87 16.59 11.68
N TRP A 146 -18.55 16.70 11.76
CA TRP A 146 -17.68 15.61 12.20
C TRP A 146 -17.73 15.46 13.72
N THR A 147 -17.77 14.21 14.15
CA THR A 147 -17.57 13.86 15.56
C THR A 147 -16.11 14.05 15.96
N LYS A 148 -15.83 13.96 17.27
CA LYS A 148 -14.45 13.97 17.76
C LYS A 148 -13.63 12.82 17.18
N ASP A 149 -14.24 11.65 17.03
CA ASP A 149 -13.58 10.47 16.48
C ASP A 149 -13.27 10.64 15.00
N ASP A 150 -14.16 11.26 14.22
CA ASP A 150 -13.92 11.59 12.81
C ASP A 150 -12.73 12.57 12.66
N LEU A 151 -12.64 13.58 13.53
CA LEU A 151 -11.53 14.53 13.55
C LEU A 151 -10.21 13.84 13.90
N GLN A 152 -10.21 13.00 14.93
CA GLN A 152 -9.01 12.25 15.33
C GLN A 152 -8.54 11.31 14.20
N HIS A 153 -9.46 10.54 13.63
CA HIS A 153 -9.17 9.66 12.51
C HIS A 153 -8.59 10.41 11.30
N TRP A 154 -9.10 11.61 11.00
CA TRP A 154 -8.56 12.44 9.94
C TRP A 154 -7.15 12.96 10.25
N GLU A 155 -6.87 13.37 11.48
CA GLU A 155 -5.53 13.76 11.91
C GLU A 155 -4.54 12.60 11.78
N ASP A 156 -4.99 11.40 12.13
CA ASP A 156 -4.20 10.18 12.06
C ASP A 156 -3.89 9.78 10.61
N LEU A 157 -4.85 9.88 9.68
CA LEU A 157 -4.60 9.78 8.24
C LEU A 157 -3.56 10.82 7.78
N GLY A 158 -3.68 12.06 8.26
CA GLY A 158 -2.70 13.11 7.97
C GLY A 158 -1.29 12.76 8.43
N ARG A 159 -1.13 12.12 9.59
CA ARG A 159 0.17 11.61 10.07
C ARG A 159 0.69 10.49 9.18
N PHE A 160 -0.17 9.53 8.84
CA PHE A 160 0.19 8.41 7.96
C PHE A 160 0.71 8.89 6.61
N TYR A 161 -0.03 9.80 5.96
CA TYR A 161 0.40 10.40 4.69
C TYR A 161 1.65 11.26 4.83
N THR A 162 1.87 11.90 5.99
CA THR A 162 3.12 12.62 6.27
C THR A 162 4.31 11.67 6.30
N GLN A 163 4.17 10.48 6.91
CA GLN A 163 5.23 9.48 6.94
C GLN A 163 5.55 8.93 5.55
N ILE A 164 4.53 8.63 4.74
CA ILE A 164 4.71 8.25 3.33
C ILE A 164 5.44 9.36 2.58
N GLY A 165 5.02 10.62 2.75
CA GLY A 165 5.64 11.79 2.14
C GLY A 165 7.11 11.97 2.48
N ALA A 166 7.59 11.45 3.62
CA ALA A 166 8.99 11.51 4.02
C ALA A 166 9.89 10.53 3.24
N LEU A 167 9.33 9.56 2.50
CA LEU A 167 10.07 8.58 1.70
C LEU A 167 10.57 9.18 0.38
N THR A 168 11.49 10.14 0.46
CA THR A 168 11.98 10.92 -0.70
C THR A 168 12.61 10.08 -1.84
N ARG A 169 13.01 8.83 -1.57
CA ARG A 169 13.58 7.91 -2.56
C ARG A 169 12.55 6.99 -3.21
N LEU A 170 11.29 7.09 -2.80
CA LEU A 170 10.23 6.23 -3.28
C LEU A 170 9.98 6.46 -4.77
N GLU A 171 10.00 5.37 -5.53
CA GLU A 171 9.74 5.32 -6.97
C GLU A 171 8.36 4.68 -7.27
N VAL A 172 7.91 3.73 -6.44
CA VAL A 172 6.63 3.04 -6.60
C VAL A 172 5.85 3.08 -5.28
N LEU A 173 4.65 3.66 -5.32
CA LEU A 173 3.72 3.69 -4.19
C LEU A 173 2.46 2.93 -4.57
N ASN A 174 2.13 1.88 -3.83
CA ASN A 174 0.98 1.02 -4.06
C ASN A 174 0.16 0.83 -2.78
N LEU A 175 -0.82 1.70 -2.54
CA LEU A 175 -1.61 1.67 -1.31
C LEU A 175 -2.96 1.00 -1.55
N LYS A 176 -3.19 -0.15 -0.93
CA LYS A 176 -4.42 -0.93 -1.07
C LYS A 176 -5.27 -0.75 0.17
N ALA A 177 -6.41 -0.08 0.07
CA ALA A 177 -7.36 -0.07 1.16
C ALA A 177 -8.04 -1.44 1.25
N ILE A 178 -8.14 -1.98 2.47
CA ILE A 178 -8.81 -3.25 2.75
C ILE A 178 -10.12 -2.95 3.50
N GLY A 179 -11.21 -3.58 3.04
CA GLY A 179 -12.51 -3.56 3.69
C GLY A 179 -12.86 -4.90 4.33
N GLN A 180 -13.72 -4.89 5.35
CA GLN A 180 -14.20 -6.13 5.96
C GLN A 180 -15.22 -6.77 5.02
N PRO A 181 -15.27 -8.10 4.89
CA PRO A 181 -16.38 -8.73 4.21
C PRO A 181 -17.70 -8.39 4.91
N ASN A 182 -18.74 -8.07 4.15
CA ASN A 182 -20.05 -7.81 4.72
C ASN A 182 -20.61 -9.14 5.26
N PRO A 183 -20.90 -9.29 6.57
CA PRO A 183 -21.41 -10.55 7.10
C PRO A 183 -22.78 -10.94 6.52
N ALA A 184 -23.55 -9.97 6.02
CA ALA A 184 -24.83 -10.24 5.35
C ALA A 184 -24.66 -10.77 3.92
N GLU A 185 -23.49 -10.54 3.31
CA GLU A 185 -23.17 -10.93 1.94
C GLU A 185 -21.72 -11.45 1.93
N PRO A 186 -21.46 -12.65 2.48
CA PRO A 186 -20.10 -13.16 2.64
C PRO A 186 -19.35 -13.34 1.31
N ASP A 187 -20.09 -13.52 0.21
CA ASP A 187 -19.55 -13.58 -1.15
C ASP A 187 -19.30 -12.18 -1.77
N CYS A 188 -19.83 -11.14 -1.14
CA CYS A 188 -19.56 -9.73 -1.46
C CYS A 188 -18.66 -9.17 -0.36
N PHE A 189 -17.34 -9.38 -0.52
CA PHE A 189 -16.37 -8.51 0.13
C PHE A 189 -16.85 -7.07 -0.08
N LEU A 190 -16.99 -6.25 0.99
CA LEU A 190 -17.35 -4.84 0.84
C LEU A 190 -16.53 -4.33 -0.32
N SER A 191 -17.24 -3.95 -1.38
CA SER A 191 -16.59 -3.78 -2.66
C SER A 191 -15.42 -2.82 -2.41
N GLN A 192 -14.21 -3.15 -2.88
CA GLN A 192 -13.03 -2.32 -2.61
C GLN A 192 -13.22 -0.87 -3.12
N TYR A 193 -14.34 -0.61 -3.82
CA TYR A 193 -14.89 0.68 -4.17
C TYR A 193 -15.33 1.55 -2.97
N GLU A 194 -15.69 0.96 -1.83
CA GLU A 194 -16.15 1.68 -0.64
C GLU A 194 -14.97 2.15 0.23
N THR A 195 -13.87 1.41 0.26
CA THR A 195 -12.68 1.80 1.02
C THR A 195 -11.68 2.47 0.09
N CYS A 196 -11.73 3.80 0.06
CA CYS A 196 -10.69 4.63 -0.57
C CYS A 196 -9.81 5.26 0.52
N LEU A 197 -8.58 5.65 0.16
CA LEU A 197 -7.70 6.46 1.02
C LEU A 197 -8.20 7.92 1.05
N PRO A 198 -8.94 8.35 2.08
CA PRO A 198 -9.69 9.60 2.03
C PRO A 198 -8.75 10.80 1.96
N GLY A 199 -9.09 11.78 1.12
CA GLY A 199 -8.37 13.06 1.06
C GLY A 199 -6.96 13.02 0.49
N LEU A 200 -6.36 11.85 0.26
CA LEU A 200 -4.96 11.74 -0.17
C LEU A 200 -4.68 12.48 -1.49
N LEU A 201 -5.67 12.53 -2.37
CA LEU A 201 -5.53 13.09 -3.72
C LEU A 201 -6.09 14.51 -3.83
N ALA A 202 -6.62 15.07 -2.75
CA ALA A 202 -7.19 16.42 -2.71
C ALA A 202 -6.23 17.39 -2.02
N LEU A 203 -6.20 18.65 -2.48
CA LEU A 203 -5.51 19.72 -1.75
C LEU A 203 -6.39 20.26 -0.63
N GLU A 204 -5.75 20.60 0.49
CA GLU A 204 -6.40 21.38 1.54
C GLU A 204 -6.51 22.85 1.12
N ASP A 205 -7.66 23.47 1.35
CA ASP A 205 -7.87 24.90 1.15
C ASP A 205 -8.30 25.58 2.47
N PRO A 206 -7.36 26.22 3.18
CA PRO A 206 -7.66 26.88 4.44
C PRO A 206 -8.49 28.16 4.26
N THR A 207 -8.62 28.68 3.03
CA THR A 207 -9.28 29.97 2.77
C THR A 207 -10.79 29.84 2.57
N THR A 208 -11.27 28.65 2.20
CA THR A 208 -12.71 28.41 2.04
C THR A 208 -13.37 28.18 3.39
N ASN A 209 -14.46 28.90 3.67
CA ASN A 209 -15.32 28.66 4.85
C ASN A 209 -15.86 27.21 4.92
N ASP A 210 -15.86 26.53 3.78
CA ASP A 210 -16.27 25.15 3.58
C ASP A 210 -15.18 24.13 4.00
N LEU A 211 -13.99 24.60 4.38
CA LEU A 211 -12.86 23.81 4.87
C LEU A 211 -12.60 22.63 3.93
N ARG A 212 -12.26 22.89 2.66
CA ARG A 212 -11.80 21.80 1.79
C ARG A 212 -10.60 21.14 2.45
N ILE A 213 -10.76 19.86 2.70
CA ILE A 213 -9.83 19.02 3.43
C ILE A 213 -9.16 18.06 2.46
N GLY A 214 -7.85 17.93 2.60
CA GLY A 214 -7.04 17.09 1.73
C GLY A 214 -5.63 16.94 2.26
N HIS A 215 -4.92 15.94 1.75
CA HIS A 215 -3.57 15.60 2.18
C HIS A 215 -2.58 15.49 1.02
N LEU A 216 -2.97 15.88 -0.20
CA LEU A 216 -2.11 15.79 -1.37
C LEU A 216 -0.76 16.50 -1.17
N SER A 217 -0.76 17.65 -0.48
CA SER A 217 0.46 18.40 -0.16
C SER A 217 1.49 17.61 0.65
N LYS A 218 1.07 16.57 1.39
CA LYS A 218 1.97 15.70 2.15
C LYS A 218 2.89 14.88 1.23
N LEU A 219 2.48 14.66 -0.01
CA LEU A 219 3.25 13.89 -0.99
C LEU A 219 4.25 14.75 -1.79
N ALA A 220 4.38 16.05 -1.49
CA ALA A 220 5.19 16.99 -2.28
C ALA A 220 6.68 16.62 -2.39
N ALA A 221 7.22 15.88 -1.41
CA ALA A 221 8.63 15.48 -1.40
C ALA A 221 8.91 14.19 -2.20
N LEU A 222 7.88 13.52 -2.72
CA LEU A 222 8.00 12.29 -3.51
C LEU A 222 8.38 12.55 -4.97
N ILE A 223 9.41 13.37 -5.19
CA ILE A 223 9.82 13.82 -6.52
C ILE A 223 10.32 12.69 -7.44
N ASN A 224 10.72 11.56 -6.85
CA ASN A 224 11.18 10.35 -7.55
C ASN A 224 10.05 9.37 -7.88
N LEU A 225 8.82 9.64 -7.43
CA LEU A 225 7.69 8.74 -7.61
C LEU A 225 7.37 8.60 -9.11
N ARG A 226 7.58 7.40 -9.64
CA ARG A 226 7.32 7.00 -11.03
C ARG A 226 5.96 6.37 -11.18
N GLU A 227 5.52 5.64 -10.16
CA GLU A 227 4.28 4.87 -10.21
C GLU A 227 3.44 5.07 -8.95
N LEU A 228 2.19 5.46 -9.16
CA LEU A 228 1.17 5.59 -8.12
C LEU A 228 0.07 4.56 -8.40
N ARG A 229 -0.09 3.58 -7.52
CA ARG A 229 -1.00 2.44 -7.67
C ARG A 229 -1.84 2.23 -6.40
N GLY A 230 -2.94 1.51 -6.54
CA GLY A 230 -3.73 1.03 -5.40
C GLY A 230 -5.18 1.51 -5.40
N SER A 231 -5.82 1.49 -4.22
CA SER A 231 -7.25 1.76 -4.02
C SER A 231 -7.56 3.25 -4.00
N PHE A 232 -7.18 3.94 -5.06
CA PHE A 232 -7.48 5.35 -5.28
C PHE A 232 -8.75 5.48 -6.11
N VAL A 233 -9.86 5.78 -5.47
CA VAL A 233 -11.15 5.96 -6.15
C VAL A 233 -11.33 7.43 -6.51
N TRP A 234 -11.01 7.81 -7.75
CA TRP A 234 -11.25 9.18 -8.24
C TRP A 234 -12.72 9.44 -8.58
N THR A 235 -13.47 8.38 -8.85
CA THR A 235 -14.86 8.47 -9.29
C THR A 235 -15.86 8.54 -8.15
N ASN A 236 -15.44 8.44 -6.88
CA ASN A 236 -16.38 8.55 -5.78
C ASN A 236 -16.89 10.00 -5.65
N VAL A 237 -18.01 10.16 -4.95
CA VAL A 237 -18.65 11.47 -4.77
C VAL A 237 -17.71 12.45 -4.05
N GLU A 238 -16.91 11.97 -3.10
CA GLU A 238 -15.96 12.77 -2.35
C GLU A 238 -14.83 13.34 -3.23
N ALA A 239 -14.14 12.48 -3.98
CA ALA A 239 -13.07 12.88 -4.89
C ALA A 239 -13.60 13.76 -6.02
N SER A 240 -14.75 13.43 -6.62
CA SER A 240 -15.34 14.28 -7.67
C SER A 240 -15.76 15.67 -7.19
N ALA A 241 -16.14 15.81 -5.91
CA ALA A 241 -16.41 17.11 -5.32
C ALA A 241 -15.12 17.93 -5.07
N ARG A 242 -14.01 17.26 -4.75
CA ARG A 242 -12.75 17.89 -4.31
C ARG A 242 -11.76 18.16 -5.45
N LEU A 243 -11.62 17.23 -6.38
CA LEU A 243 -10.63 17.28 -7.45
C LEU A 243 -11.02 18.32 -8.53
N GLY A 244 -10.07 19.16 -8.88
CA GLY A 244 -10.20 20.14 -9.96
C GLY A 244 -8.87 20.40 -10.67
N GLU A 245 -8.82 21.49 -11.43
CA GLU A 245 -7.61 21.89 -12.15
C GLU A 245 -6.44 22.19 -11.22
N ARG A 246 -6.72 22.61 -9.97
CA ARG A 246 -5.67 22.88 -8.96
C ARG A 246 -4.88 21.63 -8.61
N GLU A 247 -5.54 20.49 -8.42
CA GLU A 247 -4.88 19.21 -8.18
C GLU A 247 -4.08 18.78 -9.39
N VAL A 248 -4.63 18.95 -10.61
CA VAL A 248 -3.89 18.68 -11.86
C VAL A 248 -2.60 19.48 -11.92
N GLU A 249 -2.66 20.80 -11.72
CA GLU A 249 -1.48 21.66 -11.69
C GLU A 249 -0.52 21.27 -10.57
N TRP A 250 -1.02 20.81 -9.42
CA TRP A 250 -0.17 20.32 -8.34
C TRP A 250 0.61 19.07 -8.77
N PHE A 251 -0.05 18.08 -9.40
CA PHE A 251 0.61 16.87 -9.92
C PHE A 251 1.71 17.21 -10.92
N VAL A 252 1.43 18.15 -11.84
CA VAL A 252 2.41 18.62 -12.84
C VAL A 252 3.67 19.18 -12.19
N ASN A 253 3.49 19.99 -11.12
CA ASN A 253 4.57 20.73 -10.49
C ASN A 253 5.35 19.94 -9.42
N HIS A 254 4.70 18.99 -8.73
CA HIS A 254 5.28 18.34 -7.54
C HIS A 254 5.65 16.87 -7.74
N LEU A 255 5.10 16.18 -8.74
CA LEU A 255 5.43 14.78 -9.05
C LEU A 255 6.07 14.65 -10.44
N PRO A 256 7.24 15.27 -10.67
CA PRO A 256 7.83 15.38 -12.01
C PRO A 256 8.34 14.07 -12.57
N ALA A 257 8.56 13.03 -11.74
CA ALA A 257 8.95 11.70 -12.20
C ALA A 257 7.77 10.78 -12.53
N LEU A 258 6.53 11.18 -12.23
CA LEU A 258 5.37 10.30 -12.36
C LEU A 258 5.11 9.97 -13.83
N ARG A 259 5.06 8.66 -14.11
CA ARG A 259 4.87 8.06 -15.44
C ARG A 259 3.62 7.20 -15.51
N SER A 260 3.19 6.62 -14.40
CA SER A 260 2.02 5.76 -14.34
C SER A 260 1.21 6.10 -13.10
N ALA A 261 -0.09 6.30 -13.28
CA ALA A 261 -1.04 6.42 -12.18
C ALA A 261 -2.21 5.47 -12.44
N THR A 262 -2.52 4.64 -11.46
CA THR A 262 -3.57 3.63 -11.50
C THR A 262 -4.64 3.98 -10.50
N PHE A 263 -5.87 4.08 -10.98
CA PHE A 263 -7.07 4.40 -10.19
C PHE A 263 -8.11 3.30 -10.32
N VAL A 264 -8.95 3.16 -9.30
CA VAL A 264 -10.10 2.25 -9.32
C VAL A 264 -11.31 3.01 -9.87
N SER A 265 -11.97 2.45 -10.88
CA SER A 265 -13.20 3.00 -11.46
C SER A 265 -14.41 2.27 -10.87
N HIS A 266 -15.41 3.02 -10.40
CA HIS A 266 -16.68 2.43 -9.95
C HIS A 266 -17.60 2.17 -11.17
N GLU A 267 -18.00 0.93 -11.41
CA GLU A 267 -18.85 0.56 -12.57
C GLU A 267 -20.18 1.30 -12.62
N SER A 268 -20.83 1.48 -11.46
CA SER A 268 -22.10 2.22 -11.38
C SER A 268 -22.02 3.64 -11.96
N PHE A 269 -20.83 4.25 -12.00
CA PHE A 269 -20.65 5.57 -12.61
C PHE A 269 -20.83 5.53 -14.13
N ARG A 270 -20.43 4.44 -14.79
CA ARG A 270 -20.60 4.24 -16.24
C ARG A 270 -22.05 3.98 -16.63
N ALA A 271 -22.80 3.25 -15.80
CA ALA A 271 -24.20 2.94 -16.08
C ALA A 271 -25.10 4.19 -16.03
N SER A 272 -24.78 5.17 -15.18
CA SER A 272 -25.55 6.42 -15.04
C SER A 272 -25.23 7.48 -16.10
N SER A 273 -24.09 7.39 -16.82
CA SER A 273 -23.64 8.44 -17.74
C SER A 273 -24.14 8.30 -19.19
N ASN A 274 -25.31 7.70 -19.42
CA ASN A 274 -25.94 7.61 -20.76
C ASN A 274 -26.19 8.96 -21.45
N GLN A 275 -25.81 10.10 -20.84
CA GLN A 275 -25.83 11.44 -21.42
C GLN A 275 -24.42 11.96 -21.73
N GLY A 276 -23.73 11.35 -22.70
CA GLY A 276 -22.76 11.95 -23.64
C GLY A 276 -21.64 12.91 -23.18
N THR A 277 -21.50 13.21 -21.90
CA THR A 277 -20.48 14.10 -21.35
C THR A 277 -19.45 13.25 -20.61
N PRO A 278 -18.15 13.34 -20.97
CA PRO A 278 -17.09 12.72 -20.18
C PRO A 278 -17.27 13.11 -18.72
N SER A 279 -17.16 12.15 -17.82
CA SER A 279 -17.22 12.47 -16.39
C SER A 279 -16.20 13.57 -16.10
N ARG A 280 -16.52 14.52 -15.22
CA ARG A 280 -15.60 15.61 -14.84
C ARG A 280 -14.19 15.09 -14.54
N ILE A 281 -14.11 13.93 -13.89
CA ILE A 281 -12.86 13.22 -13.57
C ILE A 281 -12.09 12.81 -14.82
N GLU A 282 -12.74 12.22 -15.81
CA GLU A 282 -12.11 11.87 -17.08
C GLU A 282 -11.57 13.12 -17.79
N GLY A 283 -12.30 14.24 -17.72
CA GLY A 283 -11.81 15.54 -18.19
C GLY A 283 -10.52 15.99 -17.49
N LEU A 284 -10.43 15.83 -16.16
CA LEU A 284 -9.23 16.15 -15.38
C LEU A 284 -8.06 15.21 -15.69
N CYS A 285 -8.30 13.91 -15.89
CA CYS A 285 -7.27 12.96 -16.31
C CYS A 285 -6.69 13.34 -17.67
N ARG A 286 -7.54 13.62 -18.66
CA ARG A 286 -7.10 14.08 -19.99
C ARG A 286 -6.34 15.40 -19.91
N LEU A 287 -6.78 16.33 -19.05
CA LEU A 287 -6.05 17.56 -18.80
C LEU A 287 -4.65 17.27 -18.24
N LEU A 288 -4.54 16.40 -17.25
CA LEU A 288 -3.27 16.00 -16.66
C LEU A 288 -2.34 15.32 -17.68
N GLU A 289 -2.84 14.39 -18.49
CA GLU A 289 -2.08 13.75 -19.58
C GLU A 289 -1.63 14.77 -20.64
N SER A 290 -2.48 15.74 -20.98
CA SER A 290 -2.13 16.81 -21.94
C SER A 290 -1.00 17.71 -21.43
N ARG A 291 -0.94 17.96 -20.11
CA ARG A 291 0.12 18.73 -19.45
C ARG A 291 1.39 17.92 -19.22
N ARG A 292 1.29 16.59 -19.23
CA ARG A 292 2.39 15.64 -18.94
C ARG A 292 2.47 14.57 -20.03
N PRO A 293 2.95 14.91 -21.24
CA PRO A 293 3.09 13.94 -22.32
C PRO A 293 4.04 12.80 -21.90
N GLY A 294 3.49 11.61 -21.68
CA GLY A 294 4.20 10.43 -21.18
C GLY A 294 3.71 9.89 -19.84
N LEU A 295 2.89 10.65 -19.11
CA LEU A 295 2.11 10.11 -18.00
C LEU A 295 0.96 9.25 -18.56
N GLN A 296 0.85 8.02 -18.07
CA GLN A 296 -0.24 7.11 -18.39
C GLN A 296 -1.18 7.02 -17.20
N ILE A 297 -2.45 7.39 -17.41
CA ILE A 297 -3.49 7.18 -16.42
C ILE A 297 -4.28 5.93 -16.79
N ARG A 298 -4.33 4.97 -15.86
CA ARG A 298 -5.08 3.72 -16.04
C ARG A 298 -6.20 3.65 -15.02
N PHE A 299 -7.34 3.19 -15.50
CA PHE A 299 -8.44 2.80 -14.64
C PHE A 299 -8.51 1.28 -14.67
N PHE A 300 -8.41 0.65 -13.51
CA PHE A 300 -8.67 -0.77 -13.41
C PHE A 300 -10.14 -0.96 -13.08
N GLU A 301 -10.79 -1.75 -13.92
CA GLU A 301 -11.97 -2.50 -13.52
C GLU A 301 -11.44 -3.65 -12.66
N MET A 302 -11.92 -3.76 -11.43
CA MET A 302 -11.67 -4.97 -10.68
C MET A 302 -12.59 -6.05 -11.26
N SER A 303 -12.07 -6.82 -12.21
CA SER A 303 -12.64 -8.13 -12.49
C SER A 303 -12.43 -9.02 -11.25
N GLU A 304 -13.35 -9.95 -11.03
CA GLU A 304 -13.31 -10.95 -9.95
C GLU A 304 -11.97 -11.72 -9.91
N GLU A 305 -11.17 -11.69 -10.97
CA GLU A 305 -9.87 -12.36 -11.08
C GLU A 305 -8.81 -11.90 -10.06
N TRP A 306 -8.91 -10.71 -9.46
CA TRP A 306 -8.03 -10.34 -8.32
C TRP A 306 -8.30 -11.16 -7.05
N ILE A 307 -9.44 -11.86 -7.00
CA ILE A 307 -9.78 -12.80 -5.93
C ILE A 307 -9.20 -14.19 -6.24
N VAL A 308 -8.86 -14.51 -7.50
CA VAL A 308 -8.59 -15.88 -7.99
C VAL A 308 -7.10 -16.28 -8.01
N ASP A 309 -6.16 -15.37 -7.68
CA ASP A 309 -4.80 -15.80 -7.28
C ASP A 309 -4.79 -16.62 -5.96
N GLN A 310 -5.98 -16.95 -5.40
CA GLN A 310 -6.19 -17.70 -4.16
C GLN A 310 -6.42 -19.21 -4.30
N GLU A 311 -6.71 -19.80 -5.46
CA GLU A 311 -7.14 -21.23 -5.50
C GLU A 311 -6.36 -22.17 -6.44
N GLY A 312 -5.28 -21.70 -7.06
CA GLY A 312 -4.62 -22.44 -8.15
C GLY A 312 -3.23 -23.04 -7.88
N GLN A 313 -2.85 -23.42 -6.65
CA GLN A 313 -1.54 -24.10 -6.40
C GLN A 313 -1.56 -25.08 -5.21
N ASP A 314 -2.63 -25.84 -5.03
CA ASP A 314 -2.60 -27.08 -4.24
C ASP A 314 -2.91 -28.27 -5.18
N GLU A 315 -1.96 -28.59 -6.07
CA GLU A 315 -1.77 -29.94 -6.64
C GLU A 315 -0.27 -30.29 -6.65
#